data_AF-A0A349W3M4-F1
#
_entry.id   AF-A0A349W3M4-F1
#
_cell.length_a   1.000
_cell.length_b   1.000
_cell.length_c   1.000
_cell.angle_alpha   90.00
_cell.angle_beta   90.00
_cell.angle_gamma   90.00
#
_symmetry.space_group_name_H-M   'P 1'
#
loop_
_entity.id
_entity.type
_entity.pdbx_description
1 polymer ?
#
loop_
_entity_poly.entity_id
_entity_poly.type
_entity_poly.pdbx_seq_one_letter_code
_entity_poly.pdbx_strand_id
1 'polypeptide(L)'
;ESYHYPSVQELKENFKAISPKVYAALLQVDDAKLAEIFTINMNIPFIEENKLNFIGMCVGREDYLAGQIALMRRLLHYPGMKYDVDEEIKY
;
A
#
# COMPACT_ATOMS: atom_id res chain seq x y z
N GLU A 1 -26.29 -1.04 -9.20
CA GLU A 1 -25.08 -1.14 -10.02
C GLU A 1 -24.53 -2.57 -9.94
N SER A 2 -23.84 -3.04 -10.98
CA SER A 2 -23.07 -4.30 -10.93
C SER A 2 -21.60 -3.93 -10.83
N TYR A 3 -20.99 -4.20 -9.68
CA TYR A 3 -19.57 -3.95 -9.45
C TYR A 3 -18.81 -5.25 -9.63
N HIS A 4 -17.84 -5.24 -10.56
CA HIS A 4 -16.91 -6.34 -10.76
C HIS A 4 -15.71 -6.14 -9.83
N TYR A 5 -15.72 -6.84 -8.70
CA TYR A 5 -14.57 -6.91 -7.81
C TYR A 5 -13.60 -7.98 -8.30
N PRO A 6 -12.28 -7.76 -8.17
CA PRO A 6 -11.29 -8.76 -8.54
C PRO A 6 -11.39 -9.99 -7.64
N SER A 7 -11.12 -11.15 -8.22
CA SER A 7 -10.91 -12.39 -7.48
C SER A 7 -9.63 -12.32 -6.65
N VAL A 8 -9.53 -13.22 -5.66
CA VAL A 8 -8.30 -13.36 -4.85
C VAL A 8 -7.09 -13.70 -5.72
N GLN A 9 -7.29 -14.47 -6.80
CA GLN A 9 -6.21 -14.84 -7.70
C GLN A 9 -5.69 -13.63 -8.49
N GLU A 10 -6.60 -12.81 -9.04
CA GLU A 10 -6.23 -11.58 -9.76
C GLU A 10 -5.51 -10.59 -8.84
N LEU A 11 -5.95 -10.46 -7.58
CA LEU A 11 -5.25 -9.62 -6.59
C LEU A 11 -3.83 -10.10 -6.32
N LYS A 12 -3.62 -11.42 -6.16
CA LYS A 12 -2.29 -12.00 -5.95
C LYS A 12 -1.37 -11.80 -7.16
N GLU A 13 -1.89 -12.00 -8.37
CA GLU A 13 -1.15 -11.80 -9.62
C GLU A 13 -0.77 -10.33 -9.80
N ASN A 14 -1.71 -9.42 -9.52
CA ASN A 14 -1.45 -7.98 -9.55
C ASN A 14 -0.35 -7.59 -8.55
N PHE A 15 -0.45 -8.05 -7.30
CA PHE A 15 0.56 -7.79 -6.27
C PHE A 15 1.93 -8.29 -6.70
N LYS A 16 2.04 -9.54 -7.16
CA LYS A 16 3.30 -10.11 -7.67
C LYS A 16 3.89 -9.31 -8.84
N ALA A 17 3.05 -8.76 -9.71
CA ALA A 17 3.48 -8.00 -10.87
C ALA A 17 3.92 -6.56 -10.55
N ILE A 18 3.31 -5.92 -9.53
CA ILE A 18 3.57 -4.51 -9.19
C ILE A 18 4.68 -4.35 -8.15
N SER A 19 4.79 -5.25 -7.18
CA SER A 19 5.76 -5.15 -6.09
C SER A 19 7.22 -4.96 -6.55
N PRO A 20 7.79 -5.73 -7.49
CA PRO A 20 9.18 -5.51 -7.92
C PRO A 20 9.38 -4.17 -8.63
N LYS A 21 8.37 -3.68 -9.34
CA LYS A 21 8.44 -2.38 -10.03
C LYS A 21 8.46 -1.23 -9.03
N VAL A 22 7.61 -1.30 -8.00
CA VAL A 22 7.56 -0.31 -6.92
C VAL A 22 8.85 -0.36 -6.11
N TYR A 23 9.33 -1.55 -5.75
CA TYR A 23 10.58 -1.73 -5.04
C TYR A 23 11.77 -1.09 -5.78
N ALA A 24 11.96 -1.43 -7.06
CA ALA A 24 13.04 -0.85 -7.87
C ALA A 24 12.91 0.67 -8.01
N ALA A 25 11.69 1.19 -8.19
CA ALA A 25 11.46 2.62 -8.28
C ALA A 25 11.80 3.34 -6.97
N LEU A 26 11.42 2.79 -5.81
CA LEU A 26 11.72 3.36 -4.50
C LEU A 26 13.23 3.34 -4.17
N LEU A 27 13.99 2.37 -4.69
CA LEU A 27 15.45 2.34 -4.53
C LEU A 27 16.18 3.38 -5.39
N GLN A 28 15.58 3.75 -6.53
CA GLN A 28 16.23 4.61 -7.53
C GLN A 28 15.74 6.07 -7.48
N VAL A 29 14.67 6.35 -6.75
CA VAL A 29 14.08 7.68 -6.66
C VAL A 29 15.02 8.64 -5.93
N ASP A 30 15.10 9.88 -6.40
CA ASP A 30 15.82 10.97 -5.74
C ASP A 30 14.85 11.96 -5.06
N ASP A 31 15.41 12.85 -4.24
CA ASP A 31 14.64 13.84 -3.48
C ASP A 31 13.86 14.80 -4.40
N ALA A 32 14.43 15.14 -5.56
CA ALA A 32 13.76 16.01 -6.53
C ALA A 32 12.48 15.34 -7.06
N LYS A 33 12.55 14.04 -7.36
CA LYS A 33 11.39 13.25 -7.80
C LYS A 33 10.36 13.10 -6.70
N LEU A 34 10.80 12.90 -5.45
CA LEU A 34 9.90 12.80 -4.28
C LEU A 34 9.17 14.12 -3.97
N ALA A 35 9.81 15.26 -4.25
CA ALA A 35 9.23 16.59 -4.08
C ALA A 35 8.28 17.02 -5.21
N GLU A 36 8.18 16.26 -6.32
CA GLU A 36 7.25 16.58 -7.41
C GLU A 36 5.80 16.60 -6.91
N ILE A 37 5.04 17.59 -7.39
CA ILE A 37 3.61 17.72 -7.10
C ILE A 37 2.87 16.47 -7.59
N PHE A 38 2.08 15.89 -6.71
CA PHE A 38 1.20 14.76 -6.98
C PHE A 38 -0.20 15.10 -6.45
N THR A 39 -1.03 15.67 -7.33
CA THR A 39 -2.34 16.19 -6.95
C THR A 39 -3.32 15.06 -6.62
N ILE A 40 -3.78 15.02 -5.37
CA ILE A 40 -4.76 14.04 -4.87
C ILE A 40 -6.12 14.72 -4.62
N ASN A 41 -6.16 16.06 -4.67
CA ASN A 41 -7.33 16.88 -4.39
C ASN A 41 -7.91 16.59 -3.00
N MET A 42 -7.04 16.38 -2.01
CA MET A 42 -7.47 16.17 -0.63
C MET A 42 -8.03 17.45 0.01
N ASN A 43 -7.70 18.62 -0.55
CA ASN A 43 -8.11 19.94 -0.03
C ASN A 43 -7.72 20.16 1.44
N ILE A 44 -6.55 19.66 1.86
CA ILE A 44 -6.03 19.84 3.22
C ILE A 44 -4.96 20.94 3.20
N PRO A 45 -5.19 22.12 3.82
CA PRO A 45 -4.33 23.30 3.63
C PRO A 45 -2.88 23.15 4.07
N PHE A 46 -2.60 22.20 4.95
CA PHE A 46 -1.28 22.01 5.58
C PHE A 46 -0.56 20.74 5.12
N ILE A 47 -1.13 19.99 4.17
CA ILE A 47 -0.46 18.84 3.56
C ILE A 47 0.02 19.26 2.17
N GLU A 48 1.32 19.20 1.97
CA GLU A 48 1.88 19.33 0.63
C GLU A 48 1.52 18.10 -0.21
N GLU A 49 0.84 18.31 -1.33
CA GLU A 49 0.52 17.25 -2.28
C GLU A 49 1.74 16.91 -3.14
N ASN A 50 2.74 16.25 -2.53
CA ASN A 50 3.93 15.73 -3.19
C ASN A 50 3.97 14.19 -3.14
N LYS A 51 4.86 13.59 -3.94
CA LYS A 51 4.96 12.12 -4.04
C LYS A 51 5.37 11.46 -2.73
N LEU A 52 6.26 12.08 -1.96
CA LEU A 52 6.68 11.56 -0.65
C LEU A 52 5.49 11.42 0.30
N ASN A 53 4.68 12.47 0.44
CA ASN A 53 3.51 12.47 1.29
C ASN A 53 2.45 11.49 0.80
N PHE A 54 2.32 11.33 -0.52
CA PHE A 54 1.44 10.31 -1.09
C PHE A 54 1.90 8.88 -0.73
N ILE A 55 3.19 8.58 -0.84
CA ILE A 55 3.75 7.27 -0.45
C ILE A 55 3.49 7.02 1.04
N GLY A 56 3.77 8.00 1.90
CA GLY A 56 3.49 7.89 3.33
C GLY A 56 2.01 7.64 3.64
N MET A 57 1.10 8.28 2.90
CA MET A 57 -0.33 8.03 3.00
C MET A 57 -0.72 6.62 2.56
N CYS A 58 -0.13 6.10 1.47
CA CYS A 58 -0.36 4.72 1.04
C CYS A 58 0.02 3.72 2.13
N VAL A 59 1.19 3.88 2.75
CA VAL A 59 1.64 3.04 3.87
C VAL A 59 0.68 3.14 5.06
N GLY A 60 0.34 4.35 5.49
CA GLY A 60 -0.60 4.54 6.61
C GLY A 60 -1.99 3.94 6.34
N ARG A 61 -2.44 3.97 5.08
CA ARG A 61 -3.71 3.35 4.68
C ARG A 61 -3.64 1.83 4.64
N GLU A 62 -2.51 1.26 4.23
CA GLU A 62 -2.26 -0.17 4.30
C GLU A 62 -2.28 -0.67 5.75
N ASP A 63 -1.56 0.00 6.66
CA ASP A 63 -1.55 -0.33 8.08
C ASP A 63 -2.97 -0.30 8.69
N TYR A 64 -3.75 0.73 8.35
CA TYR A 64 -5.13 0.86 8.78
C TYR A 64 -5.99 -0.33 8.32
N LEU A 65 -5.88 -0.72 7.04
CA LEU A 65 -6.63 -1.86 6.49
C LEU A 65 -6.16 -3.19 7.08
N ALA A 66 -4.85 -3.38 7.27
CA ALA A 66 -4.28 -4.55 7.93
C ALA A 66 -4.83 -4.69 9.37
N GLY A 67 -4.92 -3.59 10.11
CA GLY A 67 -5.54 -3.56 11.44
C GLY A 67 -7.01 -4.01 11.42
N GLN A 68 -7.81 -3.51 10.46
CA GLN A 68 -9.20 -3.95 10.30
C GLN A 68 -9.30 -5.45 9.99
N ILE A 69 -8.45 -5.97 9.09
CA ILE A 69 -8.41 -7.39 8.75
C ILE A 69 -8.05 -8.24 9.97
N ALA A 70 -7.08 -7.81 10.79
CA ALA A 70 -6.71 -8.50 12.01
C ALA A 70 -7.89 -8.61 13.00
N LEU A 71 -8.69 -7.55 13.15
CA LEU A 71 -9.91 -7.56 13.95
C LEU A 71 -10.96 -8.52 13.39
N MET A 72 -11.19 -8.50 12.07
CA MET A 72 -12.12 -9.42 11.41
C MET A 72 -11.72 -10.88 11.61
N ARG A 73 -10.42 -11.20 11.50
CA ARG A 73 -9.90 -12.55 11.76
C ARG A 73 -10.21 -13.00 13.19
N ARG A 74 -10.03 -12.12 14.18
CA ARG A 74 -10.35 -12.43 15.58
C ARG A 74 -11.85 -12.72 15.77
N LEU A 75 -12.73 -11.93 15.16
CA LEU A 75 -14.19 -12.13 15.23
C LEU A 75 -14.63 -13.46 14.64
N LEU A 76 -13.93 -13.92 13.60
CA LEU A 76 -14.19 -15.19 12.91
C LEU A 76 -13.42 -16.37 13.52
N HIS A 77 -12.80 -16.19 14.69
CA HIS A 77 -11.98 -17.21 15.36
C HIS A 77 -10.81 -17.75 14.52
N TYR A 78 -10.30 -16.97 13.57
CA TYR A 78 -9.07 -17.28 12.84
C TYR A 78 -7.83 -16.90 13.66
N PRO A 79 -6.67 -17.54 13.39
CA PRO A 79 -5.40 -17.12 13.97
C PRO A 79 -5.13 -15.63 13.72
N GLY A 80 -4.63 -14.92 14.73
CA GLY A 80 -4.22 -13.52 14.59
C GLY A 80 -3.20 -13.32 13.46
N MET A 81 -3.21 -12.15 12.83
CA MET A 81 -2.13 -11.80 11.90
C MET A 81 -0.81 -11.68 12.65
N LYS A 82 0.27 -12.11 11.99
CA LYS A 82 1.64 -11.93 12.44
C LYS A 82 2.32 -10.90 11.53
N TYR A 83 3.21 -10.11 12.11
CA TYR A 83 4.11 -9.23 11.38
C TYR A 83 5.38 -9.99 11.06
N ASP A 84 5.25 -11.04 10.24
CA ASP A 84 6.41 -11.79 9.77
C ASP A 84 7.07 -10.98 8.65
N VAL A 85 8.39 -10.81 8.72
CA VAL A 85 9.18 -10.16 7.68
C VAL A 85 9.86 -11.25 6.86
N ASP A 86 9.70 -11.20 5.55
CA ASP A 86 10.46 -12.06 4.63
C ASP A 86 11.81 -11.41 4.34
N GLU A 87 12.85 -11.81 5.09
CA GLU A 87 14.22 -11.32 4.90
C GLU A 87 14.86 -11.81 3.60
N GLU A 88 14.31 -12.87 3.00
CA GLU A 88 14.80 -13.46 1.75
C GLU A 88 14.03 -12.94 0.53
N ILE A 89 13.16 -11.93 0.71
CA ILE A 89 12.36 -11.40 -0.38
C ILE A 89 13.25 -10.82 -1.48
N LYS A 90 13.28 -11.49 -2.62
CA LYS A 90 14.05 -11.11 -3.80
C LYS A 90 13.09 -10.57 -4.85
N TYR A 91 13.09 -9.24 -4.98
CA TYR A 91 12.39 -8.52 -6.04
C TYR A 91 13.27 -8.32 -7.26
#